data_AF-C1MIK9-F1
#
_entry.id   AF-C1MIK9-F1
#
_cell.length_a   1.000
_cell.length_b   1.000
_cell.length_c   1.000
_cell.angle_alpha   90.00
_cell.angle_beta   90.00
_cell.angle_gamma   90.00
#
_symmetry.space_group_name_H-M   'P 1'
#
loop_
_entity.id
_entity.type
_entity.pdbx_description
1 polymer ?
#
loop_
_entity_poly.entity_id
_entity_poly.type
_entity_poly.pdbx_seq_one_letter_code
_entity_poly.pdbx_strand_id
1 'polypeptide(L)'
;MMSRRRPLASTPGDMERATRSSRRVASLAHHLSPPSPSSSSASLVRSPTAAASPSSNDAIATSSNDEDEDPDGVLARASPSSWAISTGGVVVSPEVAEALADGRAVVALESTIVSHGMPYPENLAMAREVEAIVRARGATPATIAIVEGVPRVGLPDADLAKLAELGPRAAKVSRRDIAACVAAKATGATTVSATMLFASRVGVSVFVTGGIGGVHRGGENSMDVSSDLTEIGRTPVAVICAGAKSVLDIPKTLEVLETHGAAVVGYGADDFPAFFTRNSGCRAPTRVDTPAEAAALILAGKRLGLGGTVFGVPIPEEDEAKGGKVEAAIGKALREAEAKNVRGRDVTPFLLRRVRELTKGASLESNIALVKNNARVGSEIALALTELEKQPNR
;
A
#
# COMPACT_ATOMS: atom_id res chain seq x y z
N MET A 1 -14.30 -60.35 23.90
CA MET A 1 -14.94 -61.12 22.79
C MET A 1 -15.14 -60.13 21.63
N MET A 2 -14.58 -60.37 20.43
CA MET A 2 -15.13 -61.20 19.34
C MET A 2 -16.47 -60.63 18.79
N SER A 3 -16.68 -60.48 17.48
CA SER A 3 -15.89 -60.94 16.32
C SER A 3 -15.90 -59.98 15.11
N ARG A 4 -15.00 -60.25 14.14
CA ARG A 4 -14.87 -59.55 12.86
C ARG A 4 -15.87 -60.09 11.83
N ARG A 5 -16.17 -59.30 10.77
CA ARG A 5 -16.12 -59.74 9.36
C ARG A 5 -16.08 -58.55 8.38
N ARG A 6 -15.22 -58.65 7.36
CA ARG A 6 -15.22 -57.91 6.07
C ARG A 6 -15.47 -58.97 4.94
N PRO A 7 -15.14 -58.75 3.65
CA PRO A 7 -15.95 -58.08 2.64
C PRO A 7 -16.16 -58.93 1.34
N LEU A 8 -16.92 -58.43 0.36
CA LEU A 8 -16.94 -58.80 -1.07
C LEU A 8 -17.30 -57.50 -1.86
N ALA A 9 -16.57 -57.01 -2.87
CA ALA A 9 -16.35 -57.52 -4.24
C ALA A 9 -17.64 -57.42 -5.12
N SER A 10 -17.85 -56.41 -6.01
CA SER A 10 -17.21 -56.12 -7.33
C SER A 10 -17.63 -57.13 -8.43
N THR A 11 -18.09 -56.80 -9.66
CA THR A 11 -17.71 -55.74 -10.64
C THR A 11 -18.90 -55.25 -11.55
N PRO A 12 -18.85 -55.06 -12.91
CA PRO A 12 -18.83 -53.72 -13.53
C PRO A 12 -19.84 -53.43 -14.68
N GLY A 13 -19.87 -52.17 -15.16
CA GLY A 13 -20.58 -51.68 -16.37
C GLY A 13 -21.07 -50.23 -16.18
N ASP A 14 -21.01 -49.28 -17.12
CA ASP A 14 -20.50 -49.30 -18.51
C ASP A 14 -19.63 -48.06 -18.78
N MET A 15 -18.75 -48.13 -19.80
CA MET A 15 -17.92 -46.99 -20.23
C MET A 15 -17.62 -47.06 -21.75
N GLU A 16 -18.55 -46.59 -22.59
CA GLU A 16 -18.20 -46.28 -23.99
C GLU A 16 -19.12 -45.24 -24.64
N ARG A 17 -18.56 -44.50 -25.62
CA ARG A 17 -19.05 -43.26 -26.28
C ARG A 17 -18.81 -41.97 -25.46
N ALA A 18 -18.23 -40.90 -26.03
CA ALA A 18 -17.84 -40.67 -27.43
C ALA A 18 -16.47 -39.99 -27.57
N THR A 19 -15.56 -40.63 -28.32
CA THR A 19 -14.25 -40.08 -28.73
C THR A 19 -14.00 -40.35 -30.22
N ARG A 20 -14.50 -39.49 -31.11
CA ARG A 20 -14.02 -39.34 -32.51
C ARG A 20 -14.66 -38.15 -33.23
N SER A 21 -13.91 -37.05 -33.33
CA SER A 21 -13.94 -36.19 -34.51
C SER A 21 -12.56 -35.53 -34.70
N SER A 22 -11.90 -35.99 -35.77
CA SER A 22 -10.96 -35.28 -36.65
C SER A 22 -10.98 -33.75 -36.56
N ARG A 23 -9.86 -33.05 -36.32
CA ARG A 23 -8.62 -32.87 -37.15
C ARG A 23 -8.83 -32.08 -38.47
N ARG A 24 -7.91 -31.12 -38.72
CA ARG A 24 -7.95 -30.01 -39.71
C ARG A 24 -8.93 -28.91 -39.24
N VAL A 25 -8.67 -27.60 -39.37
CA VAL A 25 -7.76 -26.79 -40.24
C VAL A 25 -6.90 -25.90 -39.32
N ALA A 26 -5.56 -25.96 -39.28
CA ALA A 26 -4.55 -25.47 -40.23
C ALA A 26 -4.43 -23.92 -40.36
N SER A 27 -3.36 -23.38 -39.78
CA SER A 27 -2.62 -22.15 -40.16
C SER A 27 -3.36 -21.01 -40.88
N LEU A 28 -3.45 -19.85 -40.21
CA LEU A 28 -3.03 -18.59 -40.82
C LEU A 28 -2.53 -17.59 -39.77
N ALA A 29 -1.31 -17.09 -39.95
CA ALA A 29 -0.78 -15.94 -39.22
C ALA A 29 -0.43 -14.85 -40.24
N HIS A 30 -0.91 -13.63 -40.04
CA HIS A 30 -0.56 -12.47 -40.85
C HIS A 30 -0.35 -11.23 -39.98
N HIS A 31 0.70 -10.47 -40.30
CA HIS A 31 0.94 -9.16 -39.70
C HIS A 31 -0.13 -8.15 -40.11
N LEU A 32 -0.50 -7.28 -39.17
CA LEU A 32 -1.09 -5.96 -39.46
C LEU A 32 -0.40 -4.91 -38.59
N SER A 33 0.60 -4.24 -39.17
CA SER A 33 1.16 -2.99 -38.65
C SER A 33 0.28 -1.80 -39.06
N PRO A 34 0.26 -0.69 -38.30
CA PRO A 34 -0.73 0.36 -38.48
C PRO A 34 -0.45 1.31 -39.66
N PRO A 35 -1.48 1.92 -40.27
CA PRO A 35 -1.32 3.00 -41.22
C PRO A 35 -1.00 4.33 -40.50
N SER A 36 0.01 5.05 -40.99
CA SER A 36 0.29 6.46 -40.66
C SER A 36 -0.43 7.40 -41.66
N PRO A 37 -0.57 8.71 -41.38
CA PRO A 37 -1.70 9.50 -41.88
C PRO A 37 -1.53 10.04 -43.30
N SER A 38 -2.66 10.17 -44.01
CA SER A 38 -2.77 10.91 -45.27
C SER A 38 -3.33 12.33 -45.05
N SER A 39 -2.70 13.30 -45.70
CA SER A 39 -3.10 14.71 -45.66
C SER A 39 -4.05 15.08 -46.80
N SER A 40 -5.00 15.99 -46.56
CA SER A 40 -5.65 16.78 -47.61
C SER A 40 -5.83 18.23 -47.15
N SER A 41 -5.49 19.20 -48.00
CA SER A 41 -5.40 20.61 -47.64
C SER A 41 -5.94 21.54 -48.73
N ALA A 42 -7.02 22.27 -48.43
CA ALA A 42 -7.52 23.44 -49.18
C ALA A 42 -8.65 24.12 -48.37
N SER A 43 -8.86 25.44 -48.38
CA SER A 43 -8.01 26.55 -48.86
C SER A 43 -8.59 27.93 -48.47
N LEU A 44 -7.73 28.87 -48.01
CA LEU A 44 -7.86 30.35 -48.10
C LEU A 44 -9.07 31.02 -47.39
N VAL A 45 -9.00 32.26 -46.87
CA VAL A 45 -8.62 33.53 -47.52
C VAL A 45 -7.94 34.55 -46.58
N ARG A 46 -6.78 35.07 -47.03
CA ARG A 46 -6.13 36.40 -46.85
C ARG A 46 -6.05 37.14 -45.49
N SER A 47 -4.80 37.50 -45.14
CA SER A 47 -4.37 38.66 -44.32
C SER A 47 -4.43 40.00 -45.11
N PRO A 48 -3.98 41.15 -44.53
CA PRO A 48 -2.58 41.57 -44.81
C PRO A 48 -1.83 42.44 -43.74
N THR A 49 -0.49 42.23 -43.65
CA THR A 49 0.61 43.24 -43.47
C THR A 49 0.73 44.14 -42.22
N ALA A 50 1.93 44.56 -41.76
CA ALA A 50 3.33 44.14 -41.99
C ALA A 50 4.37 44.87 -41.07
N ALA A 51 5.60 44.34 -41.01
CA ALA A 51 6.92 45.05 -40.82
C ALA A 51 7.24 45.78 -39.48
N ALA A 52 8.51 45.94 -39.03
CA ALA A 52 9.79 45.27 -39.35
C ALA A 52 10.87 45.57 -38.25
N SER A 53 12.01 44.84 -38.29
CA SER A 53 13.25 44.95 -37.49
C SER A 53 14.38 45.69 -38.28
N PRO A 54 15.70 45.79 -37.92
CA PRO A 54 16.58 45.19 -36.87
C PRO A 54 17.10 46.25 -35.85
N SER A 55 18.31 46.31 -35.22
CA SER A 55 19.65 45.64 -35.23
C SER A 55 20.40 45.98 -33.89
N SER A 56 21.68 45.70 -33.52
CA SER A 56 22.85 44.88 -33.96
C SER A 56 24.02 45.01 -32.94
N ASN A 57 24.91 43.99 -32.81
CA ASN A 57 26.31 44.06 -32.28
C ASN A 57 26.49 44.37 -30.75
N ASP A 58 27.62 44.12 -30.04
CA ASP A 58 28.93 43.49 -30.38
C ASP A 58 29.69 42.85 -29.15
N ALA A 59 30.87 42.26 -29.42
CA ALA A 59 32.07 41.94 -28.61
C ALA A 59 32.29 42.58 -27.19
N ILE A 60 33.19 42.17 -26.24
CA ILE A 60 34.03 40.99 -25.83
C ILE A 60 35.01 41.49 -24.71
N ALA A 61 35.33 40.65 -23.70
CA ALA A 61 36.45 40.81 -22.70
C ALA A 61 36.38 42.02 -21.71
N THR A 62 37.18 42.17 -20.63
CA THR A 62 38.47 41.56 -20.20
C THR A 62 38.58 41.32 -18.66
N SER A 63 39.61 40.57 -18.22
CA SER A 63 40.51 40.71 -17.01
C SER A 63 40.07 41.53 -15.76
N SER A 64 40.45 41.21 -14.51
CA SER A 64 41.28 40.13 -13.93
C SER A 64 41.45 40.29 -12.39
N ASN A 65 41.84 39.20 -11.72
CA ASN A 65 42.78 39.13 -10.58
C ASN A 65 42.41 39.55 -9.13
N ASP A 66 43.04 38.77 -8.24
CA ASP A 66 43.54 39.00 -6.87
C ASP A 66 42.60 38.94 -5.66
N GLU A 67 43.25 38.61 -4.53
CA GLU A 67 42.71 38.04 -3.29
C GLU A 67 42.72 39.09 -2.16
N ASP A 68 41.78 39.02 -1.20
CA ASP A 68 42.11 38.79 0.23
C ASP A 68 40.91 38.98 1.21
N GLU A 69 41.03 38.26 2.32
CA GLU A 69 40.42 38.37 3.67
C GLU A 69 38.97 38.88 3.89
N ASP A 70 38.16 38.00 4.51
CA ASP A 70 36.90 38.28 5.22
C ASP A 70 37.21 38.78 6.66
N PRO A 71 36.45 39.75 7.20
CA PRO A 71 35.78 39.44 8.47
C PRO A 71 34.36 40.00 8.65
N ASP A 72 33.46 39.07 8.99
CA ASP A 72 32.25 39.21 9.83
C ASP A 72 31.11 40.14 9.38
N GLY A 73 29.89 39.57 9.29
CA GLY A 73 28.71 40.32 9.72
C GLY A 73 27.31 40.07 9.12
N VAL A 74 27.04 39.02 8.33
CA VAL A 74 25.68 38.84 7.75
C VAL A 74 25.05 37.46 7.99
N LEU A 75 24.08 37.44 8.92
CA LEU A 75 22.91 36.54 9.01
C LEU A 75 23.15 35.05 8.66
N ALA A 76 23.42 34.24 9.69
CA ALA A 76 23.45 32.78 9.59
C ALA A 76 22.11 32.21 9.07
N ARG A 77 22.07 31.86 7.78
CA ARG A 77 20.96 31.10 7.17
C ARG A 77 21.00 29.68 7.74
N ALA A 78 19.89 29.19 8.27
CA ALA A 78 19.81 27.82 8.79
C ALA A 78 20.19 26.80 7.70
N SER A 79 21.20 25.97 7.99
CA SER A 79 21.78 25.05 7.00
C SER A 79 20.81 23.91 6.65
N PRO A 80 20.57 23.62 5.34
CA PRO A 80 19.72 22.52 4.90
C PRO A 80 20.47 21.16 4.94
N SER A 81 21.04 20.81 6.10
CA SER A 81 21.97 19.68 6.26
C SER A 81 21.51 18.68 7.33
N SER A 82 20.66 17.71 6.93
CA SER A 82 20.33 16.53 7.74
C SER A 82 19.69 15.36 6.95
N TRP A 83 19.33 15.55 5.68
CA TRP A 83 18.81 14.49 4.82
C TRP A 83 19.94 13.84 4.01
N ALA A 84 19.92 12.51 3.89
CA ALA A 84 20.98 11.75 3.24
C ALA A 84 20.42 10.83 2.15
N ILE A 85 21.20 10.64 1.08
CA ILE A 85 20.96 9.71 -0.04
C ILE A 85 19.61 9.91 -0.75
N SER A 86 19.64 10.57 -1.92
CA SER A 86 18.52 10.54 -2.87
C SER A 86 18.55 9.25 -3.69
N THR A 87 17.75 8.25 -3.31
CA THR A 87 17.60 7.00 -4.07
C THR A 87 16.38 7.09 -4.97
N GLY A 88 16.59 7.27 -6.28
CA GLY A 88 15.50 7.30 -7.26
C GLY A 88 14.46 8.41 -7.05
N GLY A 89 14.85 9.55 -6.47
CA GLY A 89 13.95 10.66 -6.14
C GLY A 89 13.22 10.49 -4.79
N VAL A 90 13.66 9.56 -3.95
CA VAL A 90 13.21 9.38 -2.56
C VAL A 90 14.32 9.81 -1.61
N VAL A 91 13.96 10.57 -0.57
CA VAL A 91 14.85 10.96 0.53
C VAL A 91 14.66 9.99 1.70
N VAL A 92 15.75 9.55 2.30
CA VAL A 92 15.74 8.64 3.46
C VAL A 92 16.22 9.40 4.71
N SER A 93 15.63 9.14 5.87
CA SER A 93 16.15 9.67 7.13
C SER A 93 17.51 9.02 7.48
N PRO A 94 18.41 9.70 8.20
CA PRO A 94 19.69 9.12 8.61
C PRO A 94 19.53 7.80 9.37
N GLU A 95 18.55 7.71 10.28
CA GLU A 95 18.28 6.49 11.06
C GLU A 95 17.86 5.31 10.17
N VAL A 96 16.99 5.54 9.18
CA VAL A 96 16.55 4.49 8.25
C VAL A 96 17.69 4.10 7.30
N ALA A 97 18.48 5.06 6.83
CA ALA A 97 19.64 4.79 5.96
C ALA A 97 20.72 3.98 6.69
N GLU A 98 21.02 4.31 7.95
CA GLU A 98 21.94 3.57 8.82
C GLU A 98 21.40 2.16 9.11
N ALA A 99 20.12 2.03 9.47
CA ALA A 99 19.50 0.72 9.69
C ALA A 99 19.54 -0.19 8.46
N LEU A 100 19.33 0.37 7.26
CA LEU A 100 19.45 -0.38 6.01
C LEU A 100 20.91 -0.77 5.70
N ALA A 101 21.88 0.11 5.97
CA ALA A 101 23.29 -0.15 5.75
C ALA A 101 23.86 -1.24 6.69
N ASP A 102 23.41 -1.25 7.96
CA ASP A 102 23.78 -2.25 8.96
C ASP A 102 23.09 -3.62 8.76
N GLY A 103 22.13 -3.72 7.85
CA GLY A 103 21.26 -4.89 7.75
C GLY A 103 20.40 -5.09 9.02
N ARG A 104 19.91 -4.01 9.63
CA ARG A 104 18.94 -4.01 10.73
C ARG A 104 17.51 -4.04 10.19
N ALA A 105 16.58 -4.51 11.01
CA ALA A 105 15.16 -4.58 10.66
C ALA A 105 14.55 -3.17 10.55
N VAL A 106 13.86 -2.90 9.43
CA VAL A 106 13.11 -1.66 9.19
C VAL A 106 11.66 -2.00 8.85
N VAL A 107 10.71 -1.28 9.45
CA VAL A 107 9.27 -1.42 9.19
C VAL A 107 8.71 -0.11 8.64
N ALA A 108 8.24 -0.14 7.40
CA ALA A 108 7.52 0.99 6.80
C ALA A 108 6.14 1.20 7.46
N LEU A 109 5.69 2.46 7.50
CA LEU A 109 4.37 2.86 8.01
C LEU A 109 3.72 3.86 7.04
N GLU A 110 2.40 3.77 6.80
CA GLU A 110 1.68 4.71 5.92
C GLU A 110 1.23 5.97 6.66
N SER A 111 1.15 7.10 5.95
CA SER A 111 0.63 8.35 6.51
C SER A 111 -0.87 8.60 6.24
N THR A 112 -1.52 7.87 5.33
CA THR A 112 -2.98 8.03 5.10
C THR A 112 -3.80 7.75 6.36
N ILE A 113 -3.40 6.77 7.18
CA ILE A 113 -4.10 6.49 8.44
C ILE A 113 -4.00 7.69 9.41
N VAL A 114 -2.91 8.45 9.36
CA VAL A 114 -2.68 9.64 10.18
C VAL A 114 -3.54 10.82 9.69
N SER A 115 -3.41 11.22 8.43
CA SER A 115 -4.10 12.42 7.93
C SER A 115 -5.59 12.20 7.59
N HIS A 116 -6.01 10.95 7.30
CA HIS A 116 -7.36 10.64 6.80
C HIS A 116 -8.07 9.50 7.56
N GLY A 117 -7.37 8.71 8.37
CA GLY A 117 -7.94 7.57 9.10
C GLY A 117 -8.45 7.89 10.50
N MET A 118 -7.89 8.91 11.15
CA MET A 118 -8.19 9.28 12.55
C MET A 118 -8.25 10.82 12.71
N PRO A 119 -9.02 11.34 13.69
CA PRO A 119 -9.01 12.76 14.05
C PRO A 119 -7.70 13.19 14.73
N TYR A 120 -7.47 14.50 14.84
CA TYR A 120 -6.41 15.08 15.66
C TYR A 120 -6.98 15.46 17.04
N PRO A 121 -6.27 15.19 18.16
CA PRO A 121 -4.87 14.75 18.27
C PRO A 121 -4.63 13.23 18.24
N GLU A 122 -5.67 12.41 18.18
CA GLU A 122 -5.58 10.95 18.31
C GLU A 122 -4.72 10.30 17.20
N ASN A 123 -4.71 10.89 16.01
CA ASN A 123 -3.89 10.45 14.88
C ASN A 123 -2.38 10.56 15.14
N LEU A 124 -1.93 11.66 15.75
CA LEU A 124 -0.53 11.87 16.12
C LEU A 124 -0.12 10.99 17.30
N ALA A 125 -1.01 10.84 18.28
CA ALA A 125 -0.79 9.95 19.42
C ALA A 125 -0.64 8.48 18.97
N MET A 126 -1.55 8.01 18.10
CA MET A 126 -1.48 6.67 17.51
C MET A 126 -0.22 6.48 16.66
N ALA A 127 0.14 7.43 15.81
CA ALA A 127 1.34 7.32 14.97
C ALA A 127 2.62 7.19 15.82
N ARG A 128 2.78 8.05 16.84
CA ARG A 128 3.89 7.99 17.80
C ARG A 128 3.91 6.68 18.60
N GLU A 129 2.75 6.19 19.04
CA GLU A 129 2.66 4.91 19.77
C GLU A 129 3.05 3.72 18.86
N VAL A 130 2.68 3.75 17.59
CA VAL A 130 3.07 2.73 16.61
C VAL A 130 4.57 2.76 16.33
N GLU A 131 5.18 3.94 16.14
CA GLU A 131 6.64 4.05 16.03
C GLU A 131 7.35 3.57 17.31
N ALA A 132 6.81 3.89 18.49
CA ALA A 132 7.34 3.42 19.77
C ALA A 132 7.24 1.89 19.92
N ILE A 133 6.17 1.24 19.43
CA ILE A 133 6.05 -0.22 19.42
C ILE A 133 7.10 -0.86 18.52
N VAL A 134 7.34 -0.31 17.31
CA VAL A 134 8.36 -0.80 16.38
C VAL A 134 9.76 -0.68 17.01
N ARG A 135 10.08 0.48 17.60
CA ARG A 135 11.34 0.72 18.35
C ARG A 135 11.50 -0.23 19.53
N ALA A 136 10.46 -0.42 20.33
CA ALA A 136 10.47 -1.30 21.50
C ALA A 136 10.60 -2.80 21.15
N ARG A 137 10.37 -3.18 19.89
CA ARG A 137 10.66 -4.53 19.38
C ARG A 137 12.09 -4.66 18.84
N GLY A 138 12.82 -3.55 18.62
CA GLY A 138 14.19 -3.56 18.10
C GLY A 138 14.30 -3.34 16.58
N ALA A 139 13.22 -2.88 15.93
CA ALA A 139 13.23 -2.45 14.53
C ALA A 139 13.19 -0.91 14.43
N THR A 140 13.71 -0.36 13.33
CA THR A 140 13.59 1.08 13.03
C THR A 140 12.27 1.36 12.29
N PRO A 141 11.42 2.28 12.79
CA PRO A 141 10.21 2.69 12.08
C PRO A 141 10.54 3.64 10.93
N ALA A 142 9.85 3.46 9.81
CA ALA A 142 10.00 4.27 8.61
C ALA A 142 8.63 4.78 8.15
N THR A 143 8.06 5.77 8.84
CA THR A 143 6.85 6.46 8.37
C THR A 143 7.12 7.17 7.05
N ILE A 144 6.27 6.92 6.05
CA ILE A 144 6.42 7.42 4.68
C ILE A 144 5.38 8.49 4.39
N ALA A 145 5.80 9.59 3.75
CA ALA A 145 4.92 10.61 3.19
C ALA A 145 5.59 11.34 2.03
N ILE A 146 4.84 12.22 1.34
CA ILE A 146 5.40 13.28 0.52
C ILE A 146 5.30 14.58 1.33
N VAL A 147 6.41 15.29 1.51
CA VAL A 147 6.46 16.57 2.25
C VAL A 147 7.03 17.62 1.30
N GLU A 148 6.22 18.65 0.99
CA GLU A 148 6.61 19.76 0.09
C GLU A 148 7.08 19.28 -1.31
N GLY A 149 6.45 18.21 -1.81
CA GLY A 149 6.80 17.54 -3.06
C GLY A 149 7.94 16.52 -2.98
N VAL A 150 8.60 16.37 -1.83
CA VAL A 150 9.70 15.41 -1.63
C VAL A 150 9.16 14.13 -0.97
N PRO A 151 9.23 12.96 -1.62
CA PRO A 151 8.99 11.68 -0.95
C PRO A 151 10.04 11.42 0.13
N ARG A 152 9.60 11.20 1.37
CA ARG A 152 10.46 10.92 2.54
C ARG A 152 10.12 9.55 3.14
N VAL A 153 11.16 8.78 3.48
CA VAL A 153 11.04 7.50 4.19
C VAL A 153 11.75 7.64 5.55
N GLY A 154 10.96 7.53 6.62
CA GLY A 154 11.32 8.03 7.94
C GLY A 154 11.04 9.52 8.05
N LEU A 155 9.95 9.89 8.72
CA LEU A 155 9.66 11.30 9.03
C LEU A 155 10.30 11.71 10.35
N PRO A 156 10.90 12.91 10.45
CA PRO A 156 11.11 13.56 11.74
C PRO A 156 9.77 13.77 12.45
N ASP A 157 9.75 13.68 13.79
CA ASP A 157 8.54 13.88 14.60
C ASP A 157 7.84 15.23 14.31
N ALA A 158 8.62 16.28 14.04
CA ALA A 158 8.09 17.59 13.65
C ALA A 158 7.34 17.58 12.31
N ASP A 159 7.71 16.73 11.35
CA ASP A 159 6.98 16.58 10.08
C ASP A 159 5.78 15.65 10.23
N LEU A 160 5.87 14.62 11.09
CA LEU A 160 4.75 13.77 11.46
C LEU A 160 3.64 14.58 12.17
N ALA A 161 4.01 15.47 13.10
CA ALA A 161 3.10 16.39 13.77
C ALA A 161 2.40 17.33 12.78
N LYS A 162 3.15 18.03 11.90
CA LYS A 162 2.58 18.86 10.83
C LYS A 162 1.60 18.07 9.96
N LEU A 163 1.92 16.83 9.60
CA LEU A 163 1.09 15.98 8.73
C LEU A 163 -0.21 15.51 9.41
N ALA A 164 -0.16 15.32 10.73
CA ALA A 164 -1.32 15.03 11.57
C ALA A 164 -2.24 16.25 11.78
N GLU A 165 -1.67 17.43 12.02
CA GLU A 165 -2.39 18.72 12.13
C GLU A 165 -2.95 19.19 10.77
N LEU A 166 -2.25 18.91 9.68
CA LEU A 166 -2.72 19.19 8.32
C LEU A 166 -3.99 18.37 8.03
N GLY A 167 -4.02 17.10 8.48
CA GLY A 167 -5.21 16.25 8.42
C GLY A 167 -5.74 16.10 6.98
N PRO A 168 -7.07 16.14 6.77
CA PRO A 168 -7.68 16.04 5.44
C PRO A 168 -7.33 17.16 4.45
N ARG A 169 -6.48 18.13 4.81
CA ARG A 169 -5.89 19.12 3.89
C ARG A 169 -4.63 18.59 3.20
N ALA A 170 -4.02 17.52 3.72
CA ALA A 170 -2.93 16.82 3.04
C ALA A 170 -3.50 16.10 1.82
N ALA A 171 -2.77 16.05 0.70
CA ALA A 171 -3.20 15.24 -0.43
C ALA A 171 -3.26 13.76 -0.02
N LYS A 172 -4.35 13.03 -0.34
CA LYS A 172 -4.37 11.57 -0.22
C LYS A 172 -3.71 10.97 -1.47
N VAL A 173 -2.56 10.31 -1.30
CA VAL A 173 -1.71 9.89 -2.42
C VAL A 173 -1.78 8.37 -2.62
N SER A 174 -2.46 7.93 -3.68
CA SER A 174 -2.21 6.64 -4.34
C SER A 174 -1.06 6.78 -5.35
N ARG A 175 -0.52 5.65 -5.83
CA ARG A 175 0.58 5.60 -6.80
C ARG A 175 0.39 6.51 -8.02
N ARG A 176 -0.84 6.67 -8.52
CA ARG A 176 -1.15 7.55 -9.66
C ARG A 176 -1.02 9.04 -9.32
N ASP A 177 -1.27 9.41 -8.06
CA ASP A 177 -1.34 10.81 -7.62
C ASP A 177 0.06 11.35 -7.21
N ILE A 178 1.06 10.45 -7.06
CA ILE A 178 2.45 10.79 -6.67
C ILE A 178 3.02 11.89 -7.57
N ALA A 179 2.97 11.71 -8.90
CA ALA A 179 3.57 12.67 -9.83
C ALA A 179 2.95 14.07 -9.73
N ALA A 180 1.63 14.15 -9.52
CA ALA A 180 0.93 15.42 -9.33
C ALA A 180 1.31 16.07 -7.98
N CYS A 181 1.39 15.28 -6.91
CA CYS A 181 1.79 15.75 -5.57
C CYS A 181 3.23 16.28 -5.54
N VAL A 182 4.17 15.57 -6.19
CA VAL A 182 5.57 15.98 -6.37
C VAL A 182 5.65 17.27 -7.20
N ALA A 183 5.02 17.31 -8.39
CA ALA A 183 5.08 18.46 -9.28
C ALA A 183 4.46 19.74 -8.68
N ALA A 184 3.37 19.58 -7.90
CA ALA A 184 2.72 20.69 -7.20
C ALA A 184 3.47 21.16 -5.94
N LYS A 185 4.60 20.52 -5.56
CA LYS A 185 5.31 20.72 -4.28
C LYS A 185 4.39 20.59 -3.06
N ALA A 186 3.41 19.70 -3.14
CA ALA A 186 2.39 19.52 -2.11
C ALA A 186 2.86 18.54 -1.02
N THR A 187 2.30 18.68 0.18
CA THR A 187 2.40 17.67 1.24
C THR A 187 1.24 16.68 1.10
N GLY A 188 1.58 15.39 1.05
CA GLY A 188 0.66 14.31 0.74
C GLY A 188 0.89 13.07 1.61
N ALA A 189 -0.20 12.60 2.21
CA ALA A 189 -0.25 11.37 2.99
C ALA A 189 -0.32 10.17 2.02
N THR A 190 0.66 9.27 2.08
CA THR A 190 0.71 8.09 1.22
C THR A 190 -0.28 7.03 1.68
N THR A 191 -0.97 6.41 0.73
CA THR A 191 -1.76 5.19 0.94
C THR A 191 -0.85 3.96 0.90
N VAL A 192 -1.34 2.78 1.30
CA VAL A 192 -0.76 1.45 1.02
C VAL A 192 -0.05 1.41 -0.34
N SER A 193 -0.74 1.69 -1.46
CA SER A 193 -0.14 1.64 -2.81
C SER A 193 1.05 2.59 -3.07
N ALA A 194 1.13 3.74 -2.39
CA ALA A 194 2.25 4.66 -2.52
C ALA A 194 3.37 4.33 -1.52
N THR A 195 2.99 3.89 -0.31
CA THR A 195 3.91 3.49 0.77
C THR A 195 4.73 2.27 0.36
N MET A 196 4.11 1.24 -0.22
CA MET A 196 4.82 0.06 -0.74
C MET A 196 5.86 0.43 -1.82
N LEU A 197 5.48 1.31 -2.77
CA LEU A 197 6.36 1.75 -3.84
C LEU A 197 7.61 2.49 -3.31
N PHE A 198 7.46 3.35 -2.30
CA PHE A 198 8.59 4.05 -1.70
C PHE A 198 9.43 3.14 -0.80
N ALA A 199 8.81 2.28 0.01
CA ALA A 199 9.51 1.28 0.83
C ALA A 199 10.38 0.35 -0.03
N SER A 200 9.82 -0.21 -1.10
CA SER A 200 10.51 -1.11 -2.03
C SER A 200 11.70 -0.43 -2.72
N ARG A 201 11.60 0.85 -3.09
CA ARG A 201 12.71 1.63 -3.70
C ARG A 201 13.93 1.78 -2.78
N VAL A 202 13.75 1.66 -1.48
CA VAL A 202 14.83 1.77 -0.48
C VAL A 202 15.10 0.43 0.23
N GLY A 203 14.61 -0.69 -0.31
CA GLY A 203 14.87 -2.04 0.21
C GLY A 203 14.01 -2.49 1.41
N VAL A 204 13.19 -1.59 1.98
CA VAL A 204 12.33 -1.91 3.13
C VAL A 204 11.27 -2.93 2.71
N SER A 205 11.38 -4.14 3.27
CA SER A 205 10.65 -5.33 2.82
C SER A 205 9.38 -5.62 3.63
N VAL A 206 9.14 -4.93 4.74
CA VAL A 206 7.97 -5.09 5.62
C VAL A 206 7.30 -3.74 5.86
N PHE A 207 5.97 -3.72 5.76
CA PHE A 207 5.12 -2.54 5.89
C PHE A 207 3.89 -2.86 6.74
N VAL A 208 3.61 -2.03 7.75
CA VAL A 208 2.45 -2.15 8.63
C VAL A 208 1.38 -1.10 8.30
N THR A 209 0.14 -1.55 8.20
CA THR A 209 -1.07 -0.71 8.18
C THR A 209 -2.13 -1.30 9.12
N GLY A 210 -3.21 -0.57 9.38
CA GLY A 210 -4.39 -1.15 10.00
C GLY A 210 -5.07 -2.19 9.09
N GLY A 211 -5.23 -1.89 7.80
CA GLY A 211 -6.01 -2.71 6.88
C GLY A 211 -5.82 -2.25 5.44
N ILE A 212 -5.80 -3.15 4.46
CA ILE A 212 -5.65 -2.79 3.04
C ILE A 212 -6.94 -2.19 2.47
N GLY A 213 -6.83 -1.44 1.36
CA GLY A 213 -7.94 -1.24 0.44
C GLY A 213 -8.25 -2.54 -0.32
N GLY A 214 -9.32 -2.56 -1.11
CA GLY A 214 -9.75 -3.75 -1.83
C GLY A 214 -10.86 -3.47 -2.83
N VAL A 215 -11.62 -4.50 -3.20
CA VAL A 215 -12.84 -4.36 -4.02
C VAL A 215 -13.94 -3.77 -3.14
N HIS A 216 -14.58 -2.68 -3.58
CA HIS A 216 -15.74 -2.12 -2.86
C HIS A 216 -16.97 -3.02 -3.08
N ARG A 217 -17.95 -3.01 -2.15
CA ARG A 217 -19.18 -3.81 -2.33
C ARG A 217 -19.99 -3.26 -3.51
N GLY A 218 -20.31 -4.11 -4.48
CA GLY A 218 -20.84 -3.71 -5.80
C GLY A 218 -19.76 -3.35 -6.84
N GLY A 219 -18.48 -3.52 -6.51
CA GLY A 219 -17.31 -3.27 -7.36
C GLY A 219 -17.31 -4.04 -8.68
N GLU A 220 -18.00 -5.18 -8.75
CA GLU A 220 -18.26 -5.94 -9.98
C GLU A 220 -19.12 -5.18 -11.00
N ASN A 221 -19.83 -4.13 -10.58
CA ASN A 221 -20.62 -3.25 -11.46
C ASN A 221 -19.99 -1.85 -11.61
N SER A 222 -19.36 -1.32 -10.54
CA SER A 222 -18.79 0.04 -10.53
C SER A 222 -17.32 0.11 -10.95
N MET A 223 -16.62 -1.02 -10.98
CA MET A 223 -15.15 -1.13 -11.08
C MET A 223 -14.39 -0.34 -9.99
N ASP A 224 -15.04 -0.08 -8.84
CA ASP A 224 -14.46 0.60 -7.68
C ASP A 224 -13.57 -0.38 -6.89
N VAL A 225 -12.31 -0.50 -7.35
CA VAL A 225 -11.29 -1.41 -6.82
C VAL A 225 -10.05 -0.61 -6.43
N SER A 226 -9.54 -0.82 -5.21
CA SER A 226 -8.36 -0.09 -4.74
C SER A 226 -7.11 -0.45 -5.55
N SER A 227 -6.36 0.58 -5.92
CA SER A 227 -5.01 0.50 -6.50
C SER A 227 -4.02 -0.28 -5.64
N ASP A 228 -4.34 -0.49 -4.35
CA ASP A 228 -3.53 -1.28 -3.42
C ASP A 228 -3.36 -2.73 -3.91
N LEU A 229 -4.40 -3.35 -4.46
CA LEU A 229 -4.34 -4.76 -4.88
C LEU A 229 -3.36 -4.97 -6.04
N THR A 230 -3.43 -4.08 -7.04
CA THR A 230 -2.50 -4.05 -8.18
C THR A 230 -1.08 -3.65 -7.78
N GLU A 231 -0.90 -2.95 -6.66
CA GLU A 231 0.44 -2.68 -6.11
C GLU A 231 1.01 -3.90 -5.40
N ILE A 232 0.20 -4.56 -4.55
CA ILE A 232 0.61 -5.75 -3.82
C ILE A 232 1.06 -6.84 -4.79
N GLY A 233 0.35 -7.07 -5.91
CA GLY A 233 0.75 -8.06 -6.91
C GLY A 233 2.11 -7.84 -7.59
N ARG A 234 2.70 -6.62 -7.55
CA ARG A 234 3.92 -6.29 -8.31
C ARG A 234 5.09 -5.74 -7.49
N THR A 235 4.86 -5.36 -6.24
CA THR A 235 5.86 -4.66 -5.42
C THR A 235 6.24 -5.56 -4.23
N PRO A 236 7.49 -6.04 -4.15
CA PRO A 236 7.90 -7.10 -3.22
C PRO A 236 8.07 -6.58 -1.79
N VAL A 237 6.95 -6.28 -1.15
CA VAL A 237 6.84 -5.81 0.23
C VAL A 237 5.73 -6.59 0.93
N ALA A 238 6.01 -7.08 2.13
CA ALA A 238 5.04 -7.73 2.99
C ALA A 238 4.16 -6.68 3.67
N VAL A 239 2.84 -6.77 3.46
CA VAL A 239 1.83 -5.89 4.07
C VAL A 239 1.21 -6.62 5.25
N ILE A 240 1.49 -6.13 6.45
CA ILE A 240 0.97 -6.66 7.71
C ILE A 240 -0.25 -5.83 8.09
N CYS A 241 -1.42 -6.46 8.16
CA CYS A 241 -2.69 -5.76 8.30
C CYS A 241 -3.78 -6.64 8.93
N ALA A 242 -4.86 -6.05 9.44
CA ALA A 242 -6.04 -6.80 9.90
C ALA A 242 -6.97 -7.21 8.72
N GLY A 243 -6.37 -7.58 7.59
CA GLY A 243 -7.07 -7.85 6.34
C GLY A 243 -7.57 -6.59 5.64
N ALA A 244 -8.68 -6.70 4.91
CA ALA A 244 -9.27 -5.59 4.17
C ALA A 244 -10.26 -4.81 5.04
N LYS A 245 -10.25 -3.47 4.95
CA LYS A 245 -11.15 -2.58 5.70
C LYS A 245 -12.62 -3.00 5.54
N SER A 246 -13.34 -3.20 6.65
CA SER A 246 -14.73 -3.73 6.73
C SER A 246 -15.78 -3.25 5.71
N VAL A 247 -15.68 -2.01 5.20
CA VAL A 247 -16.61 -1.48 4.18
C VAL A 247 -16.48 -2.15 2.79
N LEU A 248 -15.45 -2.96 2.59
CA LEU A 248 -15.09 -3.63 1.35
C LEU A 248 -15.77 -5.00 1.18
N ASP A 249 -15.61 -5.60 0.01
CA ASP A 249 -15.99 -6.97 -0.34
C ASP A 249 -14.77 -7.89 -0.17
N ILE A 250 -14.71 -8.65 0.94
CA ILE A 250 -13.56 -9.50 1.24
C ILE A 250 -13.42 -10.64 0.22
N PRO A 251 -14.47 -11.43 -0.12
CA PRO A 251 -14.39 -12.45 -1.17
C PRO A 251 -13.78 -11.90 -2.47
N LYS A 252 -14.35 -10.82 -3.04
CA LYS A 252 -13.83 -10.25 -4.30
C LYS A 252 -12.43 -9.64 -4.16
N THR A 253 -12.07 -9.17 -2.96
CA THR A 253 -10.70 -8.70 -2.69
C THR A 253 -9.68 -9.84 -2.75
N LEU A 254 -10.03 -11.04 -2.27
CA LEU A 254 -9.17 -12.23 -2.38
C LEU A 254 -9.03 -12.69 -3.84
N GLU A 255 -10.13 -12.78 -4.59
CA GLU A 255 -10.12 -13.13 -6.03
C GLU A 255 -9.23 -12.19 -6.86
N VAL A 256 -9.24 -10.88 -6.57
CA VAL A 256 -8.40 -9.89 -7.27
C VAL A 256 -6.94 -9.95 -6.81
N LEU A 257 -6.65 -10.34 -5.56
CA LEU A 257 -5.29 -10.61 -5.10
C LEU A 257 -4.70 -11.86 -5.78
N GLU A 258 -5.48 -12.95 -5.89
CA GLU A 258 -5.10 -14.15 -6.65
C GLU A 258 -4.86 -13.80 -8.13
N THR A 259 -5.77 -13.07 -8.77
CA THR A 259 -5.64 -12.59 -10.16
C THR A 259 -4.37 -11.74 -10.37
N HIS A 260 -3.91 -11.03 -9.34
CA HIS A 260 -2.68 -10.25 -9.35
C HIS A 260 -1.42 -11.02 -8.89
N GLY A 261 -1.53 -12.31 -8.57
CA GLY A 261 -0.40 -13.13 -8.10
C GLY A 261 0.12 -12.75 -6.71
N ALA A 262 -0.68 -12.02 -5.93
CA ALA A 262 -0.34 -11.62 -4.57
C ALA A 262 -0.58 -12.79 -3.60
N ALA A 263 0.44 -13.16 -2.82
CA ALA A 263 0.28 -14.18 -1.79
C ALA A 263 -0.59 -13.62 -0.64
N VAL A 264 -1.56 -14.41 -0.17
CA VAL A 264 -2.41 -14.06 0.99
C VAL A 264 -2.27 -15.13 2.07
N VAL A 265 -1.97 -14.68 3.28
CA VAL A 265 -1.58 -15.52 4.41
C VAL A 265 -2.36 -15.13 5.67
N GLY A 266 -3.00 -16.08 6.33
CA GLY A 266 -3.52 -15.92 7.70
C GLY A 266 -2.40 -16.09 8.71
N TYR A 267 -2.24 -15.14 9.64
CA TYR A 267 -1.24 -15.20 10.70
C TYR A 267 -1.88 -15.67 12.02
N GLY A 268 -1.56 -16.90 12.44
CA GLY A 268 -2.16 -17.55 13.62
C GLY A 268 -3.61 -18.00 13.43
N ALA A 269 -4.14 -17.97 12.20
CA ALA A 269 -5.55 -18.25 11.89
C ALA A 269 -5.71 -18.87 10.50
N ASP A 270 -6.77 -19.68 10.33
CA ASP A 270 -7.17 -20.25 9.04
C ASP A 270 -8.02 -19.29 8.20
N ASP A 271 -8.69 -18.34 8.85
CA ASP A 271 -9.54 -17.32 8.24
C ASP A 271 -8.74 -16.05 7.94
N PHE A 272 -9.03 -15.38 6.82
CA PHE A 272 -8.55 -14.03 6.58
C PHE A 272 -9.39 -13.06 7.43
N PRO A 273 -8.80 -12.18 8.24
CA PRO A 273 -9.55 -11.33 9.16
C PRO A 273 -10.37 -10.24 8.45
N ALA A 274 -11.47 -9.85 9.08
CA ALA A 274 -12.37 -8.78 8.64
C ALA A 274 -12.20 -7.51 9.48
N PHE A 275 -10.95 -7.02 9.58
CA PHE A 275 -10.54 -5.76 10.21
C PHE A 275 -10.93 -5.63 11.69
N PHE A 276 -12.20 -5.35 11.98
CA PHE A 276 -12.74 -5.33 13.35
C PHE A 276 -13.11 -6.71 13.91
N THR A 277 -13.07 -7.79 13.11
CA THR A 277 -13.36 -9.16 13.60
C THR A 277 -12.28 -10.15 13.15
N ARG A 278 -12.02 -11.18 13.97
CA ARG A 278 -10.92 -12.13 13.72
C ARG A 278 -11.20 -13.04 12.51
N ASN A 279 -12.47 -13.33 12.27
CA ASN A 279 -12.95 -14.20 11.21
C ASN A 279 -13.79 -13.40 10.21
N SER A 280 -13.68 -13.69 8.91
CA SER A 280 -14.50 -13.10 7.85
C SER A 280 -15.48 -14.10 7.22
N GLY A 281 -15.34 -15.39 7.53
CA GLY A 281 -15.94 -16.49 6.78
C GLY A 281 -15.21 -16.80 5.46
N CYS A 282 -14.11 -16.11 5.17
CA CYS A 282 -13.27 -16.32 4.00
C CYS A 282 -11.92 -16.90 4.45
N ARG A 283 -11.68 -18.17 4.11
CA ARG A 283 -10.43 -18.86 4.45
C ARG A 283 -9.23 -18.20 3.77
N ALA A 284 -8.12 -18.03 4.49
CA ALA A 284 -6.86 -17.62 3.88
C ALA A 284 -6.27 -18.77 3.03
N PRO A 285 -5.71 -18.51 1.83
CA PRO A 285 -5.11 -19.55 0.99
C PRO A 285 -3.93 -20.28 1.65
N THR A 286 -3.14 -19.55 2.45
CA THR A 286 -2.00 -20.05 3.23
C THR A 286 -2.16 -19.62 4.69
N ARG A 287 -1.60 -20.40 5.62
CA ARG A 287 -1.46 -20.05 7.05
C ARG A 287 0.01 -20.13 7.46
N VAL A 288 0.40 -19.25 8.37
CA VAL A 288 1.64 -19.35 9.17
C VAL A 288 1.31 -19.03 10.63
N ASP A 289 2.04 -19.59 11.58
CA ASP A 289 1.76 -19.42 13.02
C ASP A 289 2.88 -18.67 13.76
N THR A 290 4.04 -18.47 13.12
CA THR A 290 5.22 -17.84 13.71
C THR A 290 5.83 -16.72 12.84
N PRO A 291 6.61 -15.79 13.43
CA PRO A 291 7.33 -14.78 12.65
C PRO A 291 8.39 -15.39 11.72
N ALA A 292 8.96 -16.53 12.09
CA ALA A 292 9.99 -17.22 11.31
C ALA A 292 9.44 -17.83 10.01
N GLU A 293 8.24 -18.41 10.05
CA GLU A 293 7.55 -18.94 8.86
C GLU A 293 7.13 -17.80 7.92
N ALA A 294 6.58 -16.71 8.47
CA ALA A 294 6.26 -15.51 7.72
C ALA A 294 7.51 -14.93 7.02
N ALA A 295 8.62 -14.79 7.76
CA ALA A 295 9.89 -14.33 7.24
C ALA A 295 10.48 -15.25 6.16
N ALA A 296 10.39 -16.58 6.33
CA ALA A 296 10.83 -17.55 5.33
C ALA A 296 10.02 -17.44 4.03
N LEU A 297 8.70 -17.22 4.12
CA LEU A 297 7.82 -17.00 2.96
C LEU A 297 8.19 -15.69 2.23
N ILE A 298 8.44 -14.60 2.96
CA ILE A 298 8.89 -13.32 2.37
C ILE A 298 10.25 -13.50 1.68
N LEU A 299 11.20 -14.18 2.32
CA LEU A 299 12.53 -14.42 1.76
C LEU A 299 12.46 -15.30 0.50
N ALA A 300 11.60 -16.33 0.48
CA ALA A 300 11.35 -17.14 -0.71
C ALA A 300 10.75 -16.31 -1.85
N GLY A 301 9.75 -15.45 -1.56
CA GLY A 301 9.16 -14.53 -2.53
C GLY A 301 10.19 -13.57 -3.14
N LYS A 302 11.03 -12.94 -2.30
CA LYS A 302 12.14 -12.08 -2.72
C LYS A 302 13.15 -12.83 -3.59
N ARG A 303 13.58 -14.04 -3.19
CA ARG A 303 14.54 -14.89 -3.94
C ARG A 303 13.99 -15.34 -5.30
N LEU A 304 12.67 -15.52 -5.43
CA LEU A 304 12.00 -15.92 -6.68
C LEU A 304 11.54 -14.74 -7.56
N GLY A 305 11.73 -13.49 -7.11
CA GLY A 305 11.30 -12.30 -7.86
C GLY A 305 9.78 -12.12 -7.94
N LEU A 306 9.04 -12.63 -6.95
CA LEU A 306 7.58 -12.54 -6.88
C LEU A 306 7.11 -11.16 -6.36
N GLY A 307 5.79 -10.94 -6.40
CA GLY A 307 5.15 -9.75 -5.84
C GLY A 307 5.16 -9.71 -4.30
N GLY A 308 4.36 -8.80 -3.75
CA GLY A 308 4.15 -8.65 -2.31
C GLY A 308 3.30 -9.78 -1.70
N THR A 309 3.19 -9.74 -0.38
CA THR A 309 2.39 -10.70 0.41
C THR A 309 1.51 -9.94 1.39
N VAL A 310 0.25 -10.35 1.54
CA VAL A 310 -0.65 -9.83 2.58
C VAL A 310 -0.68 -10.82 3.75
N PHE A 311 -0.23 -10.38 4.92
CA PHE A 311 -0.39 -11.12 6.17
C PHE A 311 -1.60 -10.55 6.92
N GLY A 312 -2.70 -11.30 6.90
CA GLY A 312 -3.89 -11.04 7.69
C GLY A 312 -3.68 -11.43 9.15
N VAL A 313 -3.45 -10.43 10.00
CA VAL A 313 -3.27 -10.56 11.45
C VAL A 313 -4.60 -10.26 12.15
N PRO A 314 -5.23 -11.22 12.85
CA PRO A 314 -6.47 -10.96 13.56
C PRO A 314 -6.34 -9.87 14.63
N ILE A 315 -7.44 -9.13 14.88
CA ILE A 315 -7.57 -8.22 16.03
C ILE A 315 -7.37 -9.02 17.35
N PRO A 316 -6.77 -8.44 18.41
CA PRO A 316 -6.65 -9.11 19.71
C PRO A 316 -8.00 -9.59 20.26
N GLU A 317 -7.99 -10.69 21.02
CA GLU A 317 -9.21 -11.36 21.51
C GLU A 317 -9.97 -10.49 22.51
N GLU A 318 -9.23 -9.73 23.31
CA GLU A 318 -9.73 -8.74 24.25
C GLU A 318 -10.52 -7.58 23.58
N ASP A 319 -10.25 -7.28 22.30
CA ASP A 319 -10.91 -6.21 21.54
C ASP A 319 -11.95 -6.73 20.52
N GLU A 320 -12.00 -8.04 20.22
CA GLU A 320 -12.98 -8.61 19.28
C GLU A 320 -14.44 -8.31 19.72
N ALA A 321 -14.74 -8.38 21.02
CA ALA A 321 -16.07 -8.09 21.54
C ALA A 321 -16.50 -6.61 21.39
N LYS A 322 -15.55 -5.70 21.15
CA LYS A 322 -15.83 -4.31 20.71
C LYS A 322 -15.98 -4.28 19.19
N GLY A 323 -15.02 -4.86 18.47
CA GLY A 323 -14.97 -4.84 17.01
C GLY A 323 -16.17 -5.52 16.33
N GLY A 324 -16.68 -6.62 16.87
CA GLY A 324 -17.91 -7.25 16.38
C GLY A 324 -19.16 -6.36 16.45
N LYS A 325 -19.22 -5.41 17.40
CA LYS A 325 -20.29 -4.39 17.46
C LYS A 325 -20.15 -3.36 16.33
N VAL A 326 -18.90 -3.03 15.98
CA VAL A 326 -18.58 -2.16 14.84
C VAL A 326 -18.92 -2.85 13.52
N GLU A 327 -18.57 -4.12 13.35
CA GLU A 327 -18.90 -4.88 12.14
C GLU A 327 -20.42 -5.09 11.98
N ALA A 328 -21.14 -5.37 13.07
CA ALA A 328 -22.60 -5.42 13.05
C ALA A 328 -23.23 -4.06 12.64
N ALA A 329 -22.64 -2.95 13.06
CA ALA A 329 -23.03 -1.60 12.64
C ALA A 329 -22.72 -1.33 11.16
N ILE A 330 -21.57 -1.80 10.65
CA ILE A 330 -21.17 -1.69 9.23
C ILE A 330 -22.10 -2.52 8.35
N GLY A 331 -22.37 -3.79 8.70
CA GLY A 331 -23.33 -4.63 8.00
C GLY A 331 -24.75 -4.06 8.00
N LYS A 332 -25.17 -3.38 9.09
CA LYS A 332 -26.44 -2.63 9.12
C LYS A 332 -26.40 -1.40 8.21
N ALA A 333 -25.34 -0.60 8.25
CA ALA A 333 -25.18 0.57 7.40
C ALA A 333 -25.20 0.22 5.91
N LEU A 334 -24.60 -0.90 5.51
CA LEU A 334 -24.60 -1.38 4.13
C LEU A 334 -25.99 -1.80 3.65
N ARG A 335 -26.75 -2.58 4.45
CA ARG A 335 -28.16 -2.90 4.14
C ARG A 335 -29.03 -1.65 4.07
N GLU A 336 -28.78 -0.64 4.92
CA GLU A 336 -29.46 0.64 4.83
C GLU A 336 -29.07 1.46 3.59
N ALA A 337 -27.83 1.37 3.11
CA ALA A 337 -27.37 2.05 1.89
C ALA A 337 -28.03 1.44 0.65
N GLU A 338 -28.07 0.11 0.58
CA GLU A 338 -28.73 -0.68 -0.46
C GLU A 338 -30.26 -0.39 -0.50
N ALA A 339 -30.94 -0.48 0.64
CA ALA A 339 -32.38 -0.19 0.74
C ALA A 339 -32.74 1.28 0.42
N LYS A 340 -31.80 2.22 0.57
CA LYS A 340 -31.92 3.63 0.17
C LYS A 340 -31.38 3.90 -1.24
N ASN A 341 -30.96 2.86 -1.97
CA ASN A 341 -30.38 2.90 -3.31
C ASN A 341 -29.20 3.89 -3.47
N VAL A 342 -28.38 4.04 -2.41
CA VAL A 342 -27.18 4.88 -2.42
C VAL A 342 -26.11 4.23 -3.31
N ARG A 343 -25.54 4.98 -4.25
CA ARG A 343 -24.62 4.43 -5.27
C ARG A 343 -23.38 5.32 -5.50
N GLY A 344 -22.33 4.70 -6.04
CA GLY A 344 -21.08 5.38 -6.42
C GLY A 344 -20.47 6.16 -5.27
N ARG A 345 -20.03 7.39 -5.56
CA ARG A 345 -19.31 8.28 -4.62
C ARG A 345 -20.04 8.55 -3.30
N ASP A 346 -21.37 8.40 -3.26
CA ASP A 346 -22.18 8.74 -2.09
C ASP A 346 -22.26 7.60 -1.06
N VAL A 347 -21.86 6.37 -1.44
CA VAL A 347 -21.82 5.19 -0.57
C VAL A 347 -20.86 5.40 0.61
N THR A 348 -19.59 5.70 0.34
CA THR A 348 -18.57 5.84 1.40
C THR A 348 -18.91 6.95 2.41
N PRO A 349 -19.34 8.17 2.01
CA PRO A 349 -19.85 9.18 2.94
C PRO A 349 -21.08 8.74 3.73
N PHE A 350 -22.01 8.00 3.12
CA PHE A 350 -23.18 7.45 3.83
C PHE A 350 -22.75 6.45 4.91
N LEU A 351 -21.89 5.49 4.56
CA LEU A 351 -21.40 4.48 5.49
C LEU A 351 -20.64 5.10 6.66
N LEU A 352 -19.70 6.02 6.40
CA LEU A 352 -18.91 6.66 7.46
C LEU A 352 -19.77 7.45 8.45
N ARG A 353 -20.81 8.15 7.99
CA ARG A 353 -21.80 8.79 8.88
C ARG A 353 -22.59 7.75 9.68
N ARG A 354 -23.18 6.76 8.99
CA ARG A 354 -24.09 5.80 9.62
C ARG A 354 -23.39 4.88 10.62
N VAL A 355 -22.14 4.50 10.36
CA VAL A 355 -21.31 3.74 11.30
C VAL A 355 -20.97 4.58 12.53
N ARG A 356 -20.62 5.87 12.36
CA ARG A 356 -20.38 6.78 13.50
C ARG A 356 -21.62 6.95 14.39
N GLU A 357 -22.80 7.10 13.79
CA GLU A 357 -24.09 7.15 14.50
C GLU A 357 -24.34 5.86 15.33
N LEU A 358 -24.11 4.70 14.73
CA LEU A 358 -24.40 3.39 15.33
C LEU A 358 -23.37 2.97 16.39
N THR A 359 -22.09 3.33 16.24
CA THR A 359 -21.02 2.95 17.19
C THR A 359 -20.73 4.02 18.26
N LYS A 360 -21.27 5.24 18.12
CA LYS A 360 -20.94 6.40 18.96
C LYS A 360 -19.44 6.72 19.03
N GLY A 361 -18.65 6.30 18.03
CA GLY A 361 -17.20 6.49 17.97
C GLY A 361 -16.35 5.30 18.45
N ALA A 362 -16.95 4.25 19.02
CA ALA A 362 -16.23 3.08 19.56
C ALA A 362 -15.32 2.34 18.55
N SER A 363 -15.50 2.59 17.25
CA SER A 363 -14.61 2.08 16.19
C SER A 363 -13.17 2.61 16.26
N LEU A 364 -12.91 3.73 16.96
CA LEU A 364 -11.56 4.28 17.07
C LEU A 364 -10.65 3.43 17.97
N GLU A 365 -11.15 2.95 19.12
CA GLU A 365 -10.39 2.09 20.03
C GLU A 365 -9.92 0.81 19.32
N SER A 366 -10.85 0.06 18.71
CA SER A 366 -10.51 -1.17 18.01
C SER A 366 -9.58 -0.94 16.81
N ASN A 367 -9.66 0.22 16.14
CA ASN A 367 -8.74 0.59 15.05
C ASN A 367 -7.33 0.88 15.58
N ILE A 368 -7.19 1.52 16.75
CA ILE A 368 -5.90 1.71 17.41
C ILE A 368 -5.34 0.34 17.86
N ALA A 369 -6.17 -0.51 18.48
CA ALA A 369 -5.75 -1.83 18.96
C ALA A 369 -5.23 -2.75 17.83
N LEU A 370 -5.95 -2.85 16.70
CA LEU A 370 -5.51 -3.67 15.58
C LEU A 370 -4.21 -3.12 14.95
N VAL A 371 -4.05 -1.79 14.80
CA VAL A 371 -2.81 -1.22 14.25
C VAL A 371 -1.62 -1.52 15.16
N LYS A 372 -1.79 -1.44 16.49
CA LYS A 372 -0.75 -1.77 17.48
C LYS A 372 -0.36 -3.25 17.43
N ASN A 373 -1.32 -4.17 17.26
CA ASN A 373 -1.02 -5.59 17.07
C ASN A 373 -0.27 -5.84 15.75
N ASN A 374 -0.70 -5.20 14.66
CA ASN A 374 -0.02 -5.31 13.36
C ASN A 374 1.41 -4.76 13.43
N ALA A 375 1.64 -3.66 14.16
CA ALA A 375 2.98 -3.09 14.39
C ALA A 375 3.89 -4.05 15.17
N ARG A 376 3.36 -4.68 16.21
CA ARG A 376 4.07 -5.71 16.99
C ARG A 376 4.46 -6.90 16.11
N VAL A 377 3.50 -7.50 15.41
CA VAL A 377 3.72 -8.68 14.54
C VAL A 377 4.66 -8.33 13.38
N GLY A 378 4.48 -7.18 12.73
CA GLY A 378 5.33 -6.76 11.62
C GLY A 378 6.78 -6.51 12.03
N SER A 379 7.01 -6.02 13.25
CA SER A 379 8.38 -5.87 13.79
C SER A 379 9.02 -7.23 14.11
N GLU A 380 8.25 -8.17 14.68
CA GLU A 380 8.70 -9.54 14.93
C GLU A 380 9.04 -10.28 13.62
N ILE A 381 8.25 -10.08 12.55
CA ILE A 381 8.51 -10.62 11.21
C ILE A 381 9.73 -9.95 10.57
N ALA A 382 9.89 -8.63 10.68
CA ALA A 382 11.03 -7.91 10.11
C ALA A 382 12.36 -8.35 10.75
N LEU A 383 12.40 -8.56 12.07
CA LEU A 383 13.56 -9.13 12.76
C LEU A 383 13.86 -10.56 12.29
N ALA A 384 12.83 -11.42 12.21
CA ALA A 384 13.00 -12.79 11.73
C ALA A 384 13.50 -12.84 10.28
N LEU A 385 13.08 -11.90 9.42
CA LEU A 385 13.59 -11.75 8.05
C LEU A 385 15.06 -11.35 8.04
N THR A 386 15.44 -10.33 8.82
CA THR A 386 16.83 -9.91 8.98
C THR A 386 17.74 -11.06 9.47
N GLU A 387 17.31 -11.85 10.45
CA GLU A 387 18.11 -12.98 10.95
C GLU A 387 18.14 -14.20 10.00
N LEU A 388 17.20 -14.32 9.06
CA LEU A 388 17.30 -15.28 7.95
C LEU A 388 18.19 -14.76 6.81
N GLU A 389 18.17 -13.45 6.53
CA GLU A 389 19.00 -12.84 5.47
C GLU A 389 20.50 -12.80 5.84
N LYS A 390 20.83 -12.78 7.14
CA LYS A 390 22.20 -12.94 7.65
C LYS A 390 22.76 -14.36 7.56
N GLN A 391 21.91 -15.38 7.39
CA GLN A 391 22.38 -16.77 7.34
C GLN A 391 22.99 -17.07 5.96
N PRO A 392 24.24 -17.57 5.87
CA PRO A 392 24.82 -18.00 4.60
C PRO A 392 23.95 -19.12 4.00
N ASN A 393 23.69 -19.02 2.70
CA ASN A 393 22.62 -19.76 2.01
C ASN A 393 22.53 -21.24 2.39
N ARG A 394 21.36 -21.59 2.96
CA ARG A 394 20.67 -22.85 2.68
C ARG A 394 19.96 -22.74 1.33
#